data_AF-A0A832XLB5-F1
#
_entry.id   AF-A0A832XLB5-F1
#
_cell.length_a   1.000
_cell.length_b   1.000
_cell.length_c   1.000
_cell.angle_alpha   90.00
_cell.angle_beta   90.00
_cell.angle_gamma   90.00
#
_symmetry.space_group_name_H-M   'P 1'
#
loop_
_entity.id
_entity.type
_entity.pdbx_description
1 polymer ?
#
loop_
_entity_poly.entity_id
_entity_poly.type
_entity_poly.pdbx_seq_one_letter_code
_entity_poly.pdbx_strand_id
1 'polypeptide(L)'
;MKLLHHALAGLVLGWAFGYDLWLSMLFSIGPDIPQALILYPLLAYKHKRIILPLDGDWKNFSKSAWSHLYFAPHSLLFVAILNFSDFSAFFIGLYALHILVDIPTHTGEWSIRLMWPASWKIEGFFDAWKRS
;
A
#
# COMPACT_ATOMS: atom_id res chain seq x y z
N MET A 1 -7.57 4.80 -6.29
CA MET A 1 -6.68 5.05 -7.44
C MET A 1 -5.37 4.27 -7.34
N LYS A 2 -4.64 4.29 -6.21
CA LYS A 2 -3.35 3.58 -6.02
C LYS A 2 -3.41 2.06 -6.27
N LEU A 3 -4.37 1.36 -5.64
CA LEU A 3 -4.63 -0.07 -5.86
C LEU A 3 -4.69 -0.46 -7.35
N LEU A 4 -5.38 0.34 -8.17
CA LEU A 4 -5.50 0.08 -9.60
C LEU A 4 -4.16 0.25 -10.33
N HIS A 5 -3.37 1.27 -9.97
CA HIS A 5 -2.07 1.50 -10.60
C HIS A 5 -1.09 0.37 -10.27
N HIS A 6 -1.07 -0.07 -9.01
CA HIS A 6 -0.27 -1.20 -8.57
C HIS A 6 -0.71 -2.51 -9.26
N ALA A 7 -2.02 -2.77 -9.35
CA ALA A 7 -2.54 -3.93 -10.10
C ALA A 7 -2.11 -3.89 -11.57
N LEU A 8 -2.23 -2.74 -12.24
CA LEU A 8 -1.84 -2.57 -13.63
C LEU A 8 -0.33 -2.77 -13.83
N ALA A 9 0.51 -2.25 -12.92
CA ALA A 9 1.94 -2.48 -12.97
C ALA A 9 2.27 -3.98 -12.87
N GLY A 10 1.64 -4.69 -11.92
CA GLY A 10 1.77 -6.14 -11.78
C GLY A 10 1.33 -6.90 -13.04
N LEU A 11 0.20 -6.51 -13.62
CA LEU A 11 -0.31 -7.11 -14.86
C LEU A 11 0.68 -6.94 -16.03
N VAL A 12 1.17 -5.72 -16.24
CA VAL A 12 2.09 -5.39 -17.34
C VAL A 12 3.40 -6.13 -17.18
N LEU A 13 3.98 -6.13 -15.98
CA LEU A 13 5.25 -6.80 -15.72
C LEU A 13 5.09 -8.32 -15.74
N GLY A 14 4.00 -8.86 -15.21
CA GLY A 14 3.69 -10.29 -15.30
C GLY A 14 3.63 -10.75 -16.76
N TRP A 15 2.92 -10.01 -17.60
CA TRP A 15 2.84 -10.27 -19.04
C TRP A 15 4.20 -10.16 -19.72
N ALA A 16 4.96 -9.09 -19.47
CA ALA A 16 6.24 -8.83 -20.12
C ALA A 16 7.32 -9.88 -19.80
N PHE A 17 7.29 -10.46 -18.59
CA PHE A 17 8.29 -11.42 -18.12
C PHE A 17 7.78 -12.87 -18.10
N GLY A 18 6.55 -13.14 -18.56
CA GLY A 18 5.99 -14.50 -18.65
C GLY A 18 5.61 -15.13 -17.31
N TYR A 19 5.32 -14.31 -16.29
CA TYR A 19 4.84 -14.77 -14.98
C TYR A 19 3.31 -14.85 -14.94
N ASP A 20 2.79 -15.61 -13.97
CA ASP A 20 1.34 -15.69 -13.74
C ASP A 20 0.76 -14.30 -13.45
N LEU A 21 -0.25 -13.90 -14.25
CA LEU A 21 -0.81 -12.56 -14.21
C LEU A 21 -1.56 -12.29 -12.89
N TRP A 22 -2.29 -13.28 -12.38
CA TRP A 22 -3.05 -13.15 -11.15
C TRP A 22 -2.13 -12.98 -9.95
N LEU A 23 -1.09 -13.80 -9.88
CA LEU A 23 -0.08 -13.75 -8.82
C LEU A 23 0.70 -12.43 -8.90
N SER A 24 1.06 -11.97 -10.09
CA SER A 24 1.75 -10.69 -10.30
C SER A 24 0.91 -9.50 -9.84
N MET A 25 -0.38 -9.48 -10.18
CA MET A 25 -1.32 -8.46 -9.68
C MET A 25 -1.46 -8.55 -8.16
N LEU A 26 -1.69 -9.75 -7.62
CA LEU A 26 -1.89 -9.98 -6.19
C LEU A 26 -0.68 -9.52 -5.37
N PHE A 27 0.54 -9.84 -5.79
CA PHE A 27 1.76 -9.35 -5.14
C PHE A 27 1.90 -7.83 -5.21
N SER A 28 1.49 -7.23 -6.33
CA SER A 28 1.60 -5.79 -6.52
C SER A 28 0.60 -5.01 -5.66
N ILE A 29 -0.58 -5.56 -5.38
CA ILE A 29 -1.60 -4.89 -4.53
C ILE A 29 -1.69 -5.43 -3.11
N GLY A 30 -1.01 -6.53 -2.80
CA GLY A 30 -1.18 -7.28 -1.56
C GLY A 30 -1.17 -6.42 -0.29
N PRO A 31 -0.17 -5.53 -0.12
CA PRO A 31 -0.12 -4.60 1.01
C PRO A 31 -1.31 -3.66 1.15
N ASP A 32 -1.94 -3.29 0.03
CA ASP A 32 -3.07 -2.36 0.01
C ASP A 32 -4.42 -3.05 0.24
N ILE A 33 -4.51 -4.38 0.13
CA ILE A 33 -5.78 -5.11 0.22
C ILE A 33 -6.52 -4.81 1.54
N PRO A 34 -5.89 -4.88 2.73
CA PRO A 34 -6.60 -4.59 3.98
C PRO A 34 -7.10 -3.15 4.05
N GLN A 35 -6.34 -2.20 3.51
CA GLN A 35 -6.80 -0.82 3.39
C GLN A 35 -8.02 -0.70 2.47
N ALA A 36 -7.94 -1.29 1.27
CA ALA A 36 -9.00 -1.18 0.27
C ALA A 36 -10.29 -1.89 0.70
N LEU A 37 -10.19 -3.05 1.35
CA LEU A 37 -11.34 -3.85 1.75
C LEU A 37 -11.95 -3.44 3.10
N ILE A 38 -11.16 -2.82 3.99
CA ILE A 38 -11.62 -2.49 5.35
C ILE A 38 -11.61 -0.98 5.58
N LEU A 39 -10.47 -0.31 5.38
CA LEU A 39 -10.35 1.11 5.71
C LEU A 39 -11.19 2.00 4.79
N TYR A 40 -11.25 1.70 3.49
CA TYR A 40 -12.07 2.48 2.56
C TYR A 40 -13.56 2.41 2.93
N PRO A 41 -14.19 1.22 3.08
CA PRO A 41 -15.56 1.13 3.56
C PRO A 41 -15.78 1.75 4.94
N LEU A 42 -14.84 1.57 5.88
CA LEU A 42 -14.96 2.14 7.22
C LEU A 42 -14.98 3.67 7.21
N LEU A 43 -14.09 4.30 6.43
CA LEU A 43 -14.07 5.75 6.26
C LEU A 43 -15.31 6.24 5.52
N ALA A 44 -15.71 5.56 4.45
CA ALA A 44 -16.94 5.86 3.73
C ALA A 44 -18.16 5.81 4.67
N TYR A 45 -18.27 4.76 5.48
CA TYR A 45 -19.32 4.61 6.49
C TYR A 45 -19.31 5.73 7.53
N LYS A 46 -18.14 6.05 8.11
CA LYS A 46 -17.99 7.14 9.09
C LYS A 46 -18.44 8.49 8.56
N HIS A 47 -18.30 8.71 7.26
CA HIS A 47 -18.70 9.93 6.59
C HIS A 47 -20.01 9.81 5.77
N LYS A 48 -20.81 8.76 6.00
CA LYS A 48 -22.12 8.53 5.36
C LYS A 48 -22.05 8.50 3.81
N ARG A 49 -21.02 7.85 3.28
CA ARG A 49 -20.78 7.61 1.84
C ARG A 49 -20.79 6.12 1.52
N ILE A 50 -20.96 5.79 0.24
CA ILE A 50 -21.19 4.41 -0.20
C ILE A 50 -19.90 3.58 -0.14
N ILE A 51 -18.81 3.97 -0.83
CA ILE A 51 -17.59 3.13 -0.89
C ILE A 51 -16.28 3.95 -0.85
N LEU A 52 -16.26 5.17 -1.37
CA LEU A 52 -15.01 5.91 -1.57
C LEU A 52 -14.78 6.97 -0.48
N PRO A 53 -13.68 6.90 0.27
CA PRO A 53 -13.24 8.01 1.11
C PRO A 53 -12.74 9.16 0.23
N LEU A 54 -12.93 10.38 0.71
CA LEU A 54 -12.31 11.57 0.14
C LEU A 54 -10.97 11.85 0.83
N ASP A 55 -10.13 12.67 0.20
CA ASP A 55 -8.78 12.97 0.71
C ASP A 55 -8.83 13.48 2.17
N GLY A 56 -9.75 14.40 2.50
CA GLY A 56 -9.91 14.92 3.86
C GLY A 56 -10.23 13.89 4.96
N ASP A 57 -10.72 12.70 4.62
CA ASP A 57 -11.16 11.68 5.58
C ASP A 57 -10.00 11.00 6.30
N TRP A 58 -8.82 11.04 5.68
CA TRP A 58 -7.61 10.39 6.18
C TRP A 58 -6.90 11.21 7.26
N LYS A 59 -7.29 12.50 7.42
CA LYS A 59 -6.69 13.41 8.38
C LYS A 59 -6.93 12.94 9.81
N ASN A 60 -5.86 12.83 10.62
CA ASN A 60 -5.87 12.29 11.99
C ASN A 60 -6.27 10.82 12.11
N PHE A 61 -6.64 10.14 11.02
CA PHE A 61 -7.09 8.74 11.09
C PHE A 61 -5.92 7.78 11.39
N SER A 62 -4.68 8.22 11.17
CA SER A 62 -3.45 7.55 11.63
C SER A 62 -3.37 7.35 13.15
N LYS A 63 -4.13 8.11 13.94
CA LYS A 63 -4.21 7.95 15.41
C LYS A 63 -5.17 6.83 15.83
N SER A 64 -5.96 6.32 14.90
CA SER A 64 -6.86 5.20 15.15
C SER A 64 -6.11 3.87 15.14
N ALA A 65 -6.54 2.91 15.95
CA ALA A 65 -6.05 1.54 15.89
C ALA A 65 -6.26 0.90 14.50
N TRP A 66 -7.24 1.38 13.73
CA TRP A 66 -7.47 0.93 12.36
C TRP A 66 -6.31 1.27 11.41
N SER A 67 -5.50 2.29 11.71
CA SER A 67 -4.34 2.65 10.88
C SER A 67 -3.29 1.53 10.76
N HIS A 68 -3.29 0.55 11.67
CA HIS A 68 -2.44 -0.63 11.57
C HIS A 68 -2.71 -1.44 10.30
N LEU A 69 -3.93 -1.40 9.76
CA LEU A 69 -4.28 -2.05 8.50
C LEU A 69 -3.62 -1.40 7.28
N TYR A 70 -3.05 -0.20 7.42
CA TYR A 70 -2.19 0.41 6.41
C TYR A 70 -0.72 0.02 6.63
N PHE A 71 -0.18 0.21 7.84
CA PHE A 71 1.25 0.03 8.09
C PHE A 71 1.68 -1.44 8.14
N ALA A 72 0.91 -2.30 8.80
CA ALA A 72 1.32 -3.67 9.08
C ALA A 72 1.49 -4.52 7.82
N PRO A 73 0.56 -4.50 6.82
CA PRO A 73 0.73 -5.32 5.62
C PRO A 73 2.00 -4.98 4.83
N HIS A 74 2.33 -3.69 4.70
CA HIS A 74 3.57 -3.24 4.06
C HIS A 74 4.80 -3.76 4.79
N SER A 75 4.83 -3.61 6.11
CA SER A 75 5.97 -4.08 6.92
C SER A 75 6.10 -5.59 6.94
N LEU A 76 4.98 -6.32 7.02
CA LEU A 76 4.98 -7.78 6.99
C LEU A 76 5.51 -8.31 5.66
N LEU A 77 5.10 -7.73 4.54
CA LEU A 77 5.63 -8.15 3.24
C LEU A 77 7.11 -7.79 3.08
N PHE A 78 7.54 -6.62 3.55
CA PHE A 78 8.95 -6.24 3.55
C PHE A 78 9.80 -7.23 4.37
N VAL A 79 9.39 -7.51 5.61
CA VAL A 79 10.07 -8.46 6.49
C VAL A 79 10.07 -9.86 5.90
N ALA A 80 8.96 -10.29 5.28
CA ALA A 80 8.90 -11.58 4.61
C ALA A 80 9.93 -11.65 3.47
N ILE A 81 9.99 -10.63 2.60
CA ILE A 81 10.97 -10.57 1.51
C ILE A 81 12.42 -10.62 2.01
N LEU A 82 12.71 -9.99 3.16
CA LEU A 82 14.06 -10.01 3.74
C LEU A 82 14.45 -11.34 4.38
N ASN A 83 13.49 -12.11 4.91
CA ASN A 83 13.78 -13.29 5.72
C ASN A 83 13.53 -14.62 5.01
N PHE A 84 12.75 -14.62 3.93
CA PHE A 84 12.47 -15.83 3.15
C PHE A 84 13.18 -15.76 1.80
N SER A 85 14.08 -16.71 1.55
CA SER A 85 14.79 -16.85 0.27
C SER A 85 13.93 -17.31 -0.89
N ASP A 86 12.68 -17.70 -0.61
CA ASP A 86 11.80 -18.35 -1.58
C ASP A 86 11.10 -17.35 -2.53
N PHE A 87 11.20 -16.05 -2.26
CA PHE A 87 10.68 -15.05 -3.17
C PHE A 87 11.57 -14.97 -4.41
N SER A 88 10.96 -15.17 -5.59
CA SER A 88 11.66 -14.91 -6.84
C SER A 88 12.06 -13.44 -6.92
N ALA A 89 13.20 -13.17 -7.56
CA ALA A 89 13.68 -11.80 -7.80
C ALA A 89 12.61 -10.92 -8.49
N PHE A 90 11.72 -11.53 -9.28
CA PHE A 90 10.58 -10.86 -9.89
C PHE A 90 9.58 -10.33 -8.86
N PHE A 91 9.14 -11.14 -7.90
CA PHE A 91 8.20 -10.69 -6.86
C PHE A 91 8.83 -9.67 -5.91
N ILE A 92 10.13 -9.80 -5.63
CA ILE A 92 10.90 -8.77 -4.91
C ILE A 92 10.87 -7.46 -5.72
N GLY A 93 11.10 -7.53 -7.03
CA GLY A 93 11.04 -6.39 -7.94
C GLY A 93 9.67 -5.73 -7.98
N LEU A 94 8.57 -6.50 -7.99
CA LEU A 94 7.21 -5.96 -7.94
C LEU A 94 6.94 -5.19 -6.65
N TYR A 95 7.34 -5.75 -5.51
CA TYR A 95 7.20 -5.06 -4.23
C TYR A 95 8.10 -3.83 -4.13
N ALA A 96 9.34 -3.91 -4.65
CA ALA A 96 10.23 -2.77 -4.71
C ALA A 96 9.61 -1.64 -5.55
N LEU A 97 9.02 -1.96 -6.71
CA LEU A 97 8.30 -0.98 -7.52
C LEU A 97 7.11 -0.38 -6.79
N HIS A 98 6.33 -1.21 -6.09
CA HIS A 98 5.23 -0.74 -5.25
C HIS A 98 5.73 0.32 -4.24
N ILE A 99 6.78 0.01 -3.47
CA ILE A 99 7.35 0.93 -2.48
C ILE A 99 7.97 2.18 -3.13
N LEU A 100 8.61 2.05 -4.29
CA LEU A 100 9.15 3.19 -5.04
C LEU A 100 8.08 4.17 -5.50
N VAL A 101 6.87 3.69 -5.80
CA VAL A 101 5.72 4.54 -6.11
C VAL A 101 5.10 5.10 -4.83
N ASP A 102 5.03 4.30 -3.77
CA ASP A 102 4.37 4.68 -2.53
C ASP A 102 5.13 5.75 -1.75
N ILE A 103 6.45 5.62 -1.59
CA ILE A 103 7.30 6.59 -0.89
C ILE A 103 7.04 8.03 -1.34
N PRO A 104 7.18 8.42 -2.62
CA PRO A 104 7.02 9.82 -3.03
C PRO A 104 5.60 10.37 -2.83
N THR A 105 4.58 9.49 -2.74
CA THR A 105 3.15 9.84 -2.71
C THR A 105 2.52 9.82 -1.31
N HIS A 106 3.35 9.71 -0.27
CA HIS A 106 2.93 9.64 1.13
C HIS A 106 3.82 10.49 2.05
N THR A 107 3.22 11.38 2.84
CA THR A 107 3.95 12.23 3.82
C THR A 107 3.24 12.31 5.17
N GLY A 108 3.97 12.81 6.18
CA GLY A 108 3.47 13.05 7.54
C GLY A 108 2.86 11.84 8.25
N GLU A 109 1.53 11.83 8.36
CA GLU A 109 0.79 10.79 9.08
C GLU A 109 0.83 9.45 8.36
N TRP A 110 0.87 9.50 7.02
CA TRP A 110 0.79 8.35 6.14
C TRP A 110 2.12 8.00 5.47
N SER A 111 3.23 8.61 5.89
CA SER A 111 4.57 8.24 5.45
C SER A 111 4.83 6.75 5.63
N ILE A 112 5.54 6.17 4.66
CA ILE A 112 5.80 4.74 4.62
C ILE A 112 6.64 4.31 5.82
N ARG A 113 6.23 3.19 6.42
CA ARG A 113 6.95 2.50 7.50
C ARG A 113 7.19 1.07 7.06
N LEU A 114 8.41 0.76 6.64
CA LEU A 114 8.78 -0.60 6.22
C LEU A 114 9.01 -1.55 7.41
N MET A 115 9.25 -0.99 8.61
CA MET A 115 9.57 -1.75 9.82
C MET A 115 8.59 -1.45 10.96
N TRP A 116 7.31 -1.18 10.66
CA TRP A 116 6.28 -0.99 11.69
C TRP A 116 6.25 -2.20 12.64
N PRO A 117 6.15 -2.00 13.99
CA PRO A 117 5.78 -0.78 14.70
C PRO A 117 6.93 0.18 15.02
N ALA A 118 8.14 -0.02 14.49
CA ALA A 118 9.21 0.95 14.66
C ALA A 118 8.76 2.36 14.19
N SER A 119 9.25 3.39 14.88
CA SER A 119 8.86 4.78 14.64
C SER A 119 9.49 5.38 13.39
N TRP A 120 10.45 4.69 12.76
CA TRP A 120 11.11 5.17 11.55
C TRP A 120 10.15 5.25 10.38
N LYS A 121 10.21 6.37 9.66
CA LYS A 121 9.37 6.71 8.53
C LYS A 121 10.25 7.16 7.37
N ILE A 122 9.80 6.85 6.17
CA ILE A 122 10.37 7.39 4.94
C ILE A 122 9.39 8.45 4.44
N GLU A 123 9.80 9.72 4.48
CA GLU A 123 9.00 10.84 4.01
C GLU A 123 9.03 10.94 2.49
N GLY A 124 7.84 11.11 1.90
CA GLY A 124 7.67 11.42 0.49
C GLY A 124 7.76 12.91 0.17
N PHE A 125 7.25 13.27 -1.00
CA PHE A 125 7.21 14.65 -1.48
C PHE A 125 5.80 15.26 -1.45
N PHE A 126 4.77 14.44 -1.68
CA PHE A 126 3.39 14.86 -1.63
C PHE A 126 2.51 13.80 -0.97
N ASP A 127 1.35 14.19 -0.45
CA ASP A 127 0.40 13.25 0.15
C ASP A 127 -0.83 13.11 -0.75
N ALA A 128 -0.97 11.93 -1.34
CA ALA A 128 -2.11 11.60 -2.20
C ALA A 128 -3.46 11.67 -1.46
N TRP A 129 -3.48 11.64 -0.13
CA TRP A 129 -4.68 11.74 0.71
C TRP A 129 -4.80 13.09 1.39
N LYS A 130 -3.96 14.06 1.05
CA LYS A 130 -4.07 15.42 1.58
C LYS A 130 -4.02 16.41 0.42
N ARG A 131 -5.02 16.35 -0.46
CA ARG A 131 -5.29 17.47 -1.36
C ARG A 131 -5.94 18.59 -0.55
N SER A 132 -5.22 19.71 -0.46
CA SER A 132 -5.67 20.97 0.14
C SER A 132 -6.86 21.54 -0.60
#